data_AF-A0A098BU25-F1
#
_entry.id   AF-A0A098BU25-F1
#
_cell.length_a   1.000
_cell.length_b   1.000
_cell.length_c   1.000
_cell.angle_alpha   90.00
_cell.angle_beta   90.00
_cell.angle_gamma   90.00
#
_symmetry.space_group_name_H-M   'P 1'
#
loop_
_entity.id
_entity.type
_entity.pdbx_description
1 polymer ?
#
loop_
_entity_poly.entity_id
_entity_poly.type
_entity_poly.pdbx_seq_one_letter_code
_entity_poly.pdbx_strand_id
1 'polypeptide(L)'
;MRLPVLAVCCVLAGACGPGGADVPALPEEPTPVGATVFTARDDLVEPHPIPLRSWTRVDDDRIAVHFETGTPACFGVDATVGESDSAVTVALRGGTLPEAVDRACIMIAVTGVLELTLQAPLADRIVTAG
;
A
#
# COMPACT_ATOMS: atom_id res chain seq x y z
N MET A 1 -16.85 60.57 23.39
CA MET A 1 -16.61 59.43 24.30
C MET A 1 -17.47 58.28 23.83
N ARG A 2 -16.86 57.11 23.62
CA ARG A 2 -17.31 56.04 22.71
C ARG A 2 -18.22 55.04 23.42
N LEU A 3 -19.33 54.67 22.78
CA LEU A 3 -20.30 53.63 23.17
C LEU A 3 -19.64 52.24 23.23
N PRO A 4 -19.95 51.37 24.21
CA PRO A 4 -19.55 49.97 24.20
C PRO A 4 -20.62 49.12 23.50
N VAL A 5 -20.25 48.44 22.42
CA VAL A 5 -21.09 47.41 21.79
C VAL A 5 -20.66 46.06 22.35
N LEU A 6 -21.55 45.43 23.12
CA LEU A 6 -21.49 44.02 23.48
C LEU A 6 -21.69 43.19 22.20
N ALA A 7 -20.63 42.53 21.73
CA ALA A 7 -20.71 41.52 20.68
C ALA A 7 -20.86 40.14 21.34
N VAL A 8 -22.07 39.62 21.22
CA VAL A 8 -22.56 38.32 21.73
C VAL A 8 -21.96 37.16 20.92
N CYS A 9 -21.62 36.10 21.65
CA CYS A 9 -21.19 34.79 21.17
C CYS A 9 -22.05 34.23 20.03
N CYS A 10 -21.41 33.89 18.91
CA CYS A 10 -21.85 32.79 18.05
C CYS A 10 -20.77 31.71 18.10
N VAL A 11 -20.95 30.76 19.02
CA VAL A 11 -20.22 29.49 19.04
C VAL A 11 -20.67 28.70 17.82
N LEU A 12 -19.88 28.74 16.75
CA LEU A 12 -20.02 27.82 15.63
C LEU A 12 -19.37 26.50 16.05
N ALA A 13 -20.17 25.63 16.67
CA ALA A 13 -19.84 24.23 16.85
C ALA A 13 -19.93 23.53 15.47
N GLY A 14 -18.89 23.71 14.65
CA GLY A 14 -18.66 22.87 13.48
C GLY A 14 -18.12 21.53 13.94
N ALA A 15 -18.98 20.52 13.99
CA ALA A 15 -18.56 19.14 14.16
C ALA A 15 -17.76 18.71 12.92
N CYS A 16 -16.42 18.83 12.97
CA CYS A 16 -15.56 18.01 12.13
C CYS A 16 -15.67 16.57 12.65
N GLY A 17 -16.61 15.81 12.09
CA GLY A 17 -16.47 14.36 12.14
C GLY A 17 -15.15 14.00 11.46
N PRO A 18 -14.36 13.04 11.99
CA PRO A 18 -13.24 12.50 11.25
C PRO A 18 -13.82 11.68 10.11
N GLY A 19 -14.11 12.35 8.99
CA GLY A 19 -14.27 11.70 7.70
C GLY A 19 -12.89 11.19 7.31
N GLY A 20 -12.51 10.03 7.86
CA GLY A 20 -11.47 9.23 7.26
C GLY A 20 -11.86 9.02 5.81
N ALA A 21 -11.00 9.44 4.88
CA ALA A 21 -11.22 9.16 3.48
C ALA A 21 -11.46 7.64 3.35
N ASP A 22 -12.62 7.25 2.80
CA ASP A 22 -12.89 5.84 2.49
C ASP A 22 -11.87 5.40 1.43
N VAL A 23 -10.81 4.72 1.88
CA VAL A 23 -9.82 4.13 0.99
C VAL A 23 -10.51 2.97 0.25
N PRO A 24 -10.55 2.98 -1.09
CA PRO A 24 -11.24 1.95 -1.84
C PRO A 24 -10.57 0.58 -1.64
N ALA A 25 -11.38 -0.47 -1.60
CA ALA A 25 -10.90 -1.84 -1.63
C ALA A 25 -10.18 -2.13 -2.95
N LEU A 26 -9.05 -2.84 -2.87
CA LEU A 26 -8.36 -3.39 -4.03
C LEU A 26 -9.14 -4.58 -4.58
N PRO A 27 -9.22 -4.73 -5.92
CA PRO A 27 -9.93 -5.86 -6.51
C PRO A 27 -9.19 -7.18 -6.23
N GLU A 28 -9.97 -8.20 -5.86
CA GLU A 28 -9.50 -9.59 -5.83
C GLU A 28 -9.54 -10.16 -7.25
N GLU A 29 -8.40 -10.58 -7.78
CA GLU A 29 -8.24 -11.11 -9.13
C GLU A 29 -7.37 -12.37 -9.10
N PRO A 30 -7.48 -13.28 -10.08
CA PRO A 30 -6.54 -14.39 -10.21
C PRO A 30 -5.10 -13.88 -10.40
N THR A 31 -4.12 -14.62 -9.89
CA THR A 31 -2.70 -14.28 -10.09
C THR A 31 -2.39 -14.15 -11.58
N PRO A 32 -1.82 -13.02 -12.05
CA PRO A 32 -1.52 -12.82 -13.46
C PRO A 32 -0.59 -13.90 -14.02
N VAL A 33 -0.94 -14.43 -15.20
CA VAL A 33 -0.12 -15.44 -15.88
C VAL A 33 1.24 -14.83 -16.25
N GLY A 34 2.32 -15.50 -15.84
CA GLY A 34 3.68 -15.03 -16.09
C GLY A 34 4.15 -13.91 -15.16
N ALA A 35 3.42 -13.63 -14.07
CA ALA A 35 3.89 -12.72 -13.03
C ALA A 35 5.24 -13.18 -12.45
N THR A 36 6.10 -12.20 -12.19
CA THR A 36 7.39 -12.43 -11.53
C THR A 36 7.18 -12.47 -10.02
N VAL A 37 7.61 -13.53 -9.37
CA VAL A 37 7.56 -13.64 -7.90
C VAL A 37 8.70 -12.81 -7.30
N PHE A 38 8.35 -11.93 -6.37
CA PHE A 38 9.29 -11.14 -5.58
C PHE A 38 9.34 -11.62 -4.13
N THR A 39 10.44 -11.31 -3.46
CA THR A 39 10.61 -11.44 -2.01
C THR A 39 10.88 -10.06 -1.44
N ALA A 40 10.27 -9.75 -0.29
CA ALA A 40 10.47 -8.46 0.37
C ALA A 40 11.94 -8.27 0.77
N ARG A 41 12.44 -7.03 0.66
CA ARG A 41 13.80 -6.63 1.03
C ARG A 41 13.78 -5.29 1.76
N ASP A 42 14.53 -5.19 2.84
CA ASP A 42 14.63 -3.99 3.69
C ASP A 42 15.82 -3.09 3.34
N ASP A 43 16.68 -3.51 2.41
CA ASP A 43 17.93 -2.85 2.04
C ASP A 43 17.86 -2.08 0.72
N LEU A 44 16.64 -1.76 0.24
CA LEU A 44 16.43 -1.06 -1.02
C LEU A 44 17.09 0.32 -1.02
N VAL A 45 17.74 0.66 -2.13
CA VAL A 45 18.28 2.00 -2.40
C VAL A 45 17.19 2.87 -3.04
N GLU A 46 16.97 4.05 -2.45
CA GLU A 46 15.96 5.03 -2.84
C GLU A 46 14.52 4.44 -2.93
N PRO A 47 13.99 3.86 -1.84
CA PRO A 47 12.69 3.21 -1.84
C PRO A 47 11.54 4.22 -1.96
N HIS A 48 10.77 4.11 -3.04
CA HIS A 48 9.60 4.94 -3.33
C HIS A 48 8.31 4.11 -3.34
N PRO A 49 7.14 4.71 -3.06
CA PRO A 49 5.86 4.00 -3.16
C PRO A 49 5.63 3.39 -4.54
N ILE A 50 5.01 2.20 -4.58
CA ILE A 50 4.51 1.54 -5.78
C ILE A 50 3.00 1.28 -5.62
N PRO A 51 2.17 1.64 -6.62
CA PRO A 51 0.75 1.36 -6.55
C PRO A 51 0.47 -0.14 -6.68
N LEU A 52 -0.34 -0.66 -5.77
CA LEU A 52 -0.95 -1.98 -5.92
C LEU A 52 -2.06 -1.95 -6.96
N ARG A 53 -2.19 -3.03 -7.72
CA ARG A 53 -3.19 -3.16 -8.80
C ARG A 53 -4.37 -4.03 -8.37
N SER A 54 -4.07 -5.21 -7.83
CA SER A 54 -5.03 -6.21 -7.38
C SER A 54 -4.36 -7.15 -6.38
N TRP A 55 -5.10 -8.12 -5.86
CA TRP A 55 -4.58 -9.15 -4.97
C TRP A 55 -5.29 -10.48 -5.22
N THR A 56 -4.72 -11.58 -4.72
CA THR A 56 -5.36 -12.91 -4.69
C THR A 56 -5.29 -13.47 -3.28
N ARG A 57 -6.34 -14.19 -2.86
CA ARG A 57 -6.29 -15.04 -1.68
C ARG A 57 -5.46 -16.31 -1.96
N VAL A 58 -4.43 -16.54 -1.15
CA VAL A 58 -3.58 -17.74 -1.27
C VAL A 58 -4.01 -18.80 -0.26
N ASP A 59 -4.28 -18.37 0.97
CA ASP A 59 -4.75 -19.22 2.07
C ASP A 59 -5.56 -18.35 3.06
N ASP A 60 -5.99 -18.91 4.19
CA ASP A 60 -6.75 -18.22 5.23
C ASP A 60 -6.01 -17.00 5.78
N ASP A 61 -4.69 -17.08 6.01
CA ASP A 61 -3.84 -16.01 6.57
C ASP A 61 -2.80 -15.51 5.56
N ARG A 62 -3.06 -15.68 4.26
CA ARG A 62 -2.07 -15.42 3.22
C ARG A 62 -2.69 -14.82 1.97
N ILE A 63 -2.10 -13.72 1.53
CA ILE A 63 -2.50 -13.04 0.29
C ILE A 63 -1.29 -12.88 -0.62
N ALA A 64 -1.55 -12.68 -1.91
CA ALA A 64 -0.56 -12.26 -2.88
C ALA A 64 -1.01 -10.93 -3.47
N VAL A 65 -0.16 -9.91 -3.41
CA VAL A 65 -0.45 -8.59 -4.00
C VAL A 65 0.23 -8.45 -5.36
N HIS A 66 -0.45 -7.78 -6.29
CA HIS A 66 0.01 -7.58 -7.66
C HIS A 66 0.36 -6.12 -7.92
N PHE A 67 1.46 -5.90 -8.62
CA PHE A 67 2.01 -4.57 -8.89
C PHE A 67 2.82 -4.56 -10.18
N GLU A 68 3.27 -3.37 -10.59
CA GLU A 68 4.23 -3.20 -11.69
C GLU A 68 5.52 -2.62 -11.13
N THR A 69 6.65 -3.19 -11.53
CA THR A 69 7.98 -2.70 -11.13
C THR A 69 9.02 -3.05 -12.21
N GLY A 70 10.27 -2.66 -12.02
CA GLY A 70 11.36 -3.08 -12.89
C GLY A 70 11.75 -4.55 -12.68
N THR A 71 12.64 -5.07 -13.52
CA THR A 71 13.05 -6.48 -13.43
C THR A 71 13.69 -6.83 -12.07
N PRO A 72 13.50 -8.07 -11.56
CA PRO A 72 14.01 -8.49 -10.24
C PRO A 72 15.54 -8.57 -10.18
N ALA A 73 16.21 -8.52 -11.33
CA ALA A 73 17.67 -8.45 -11.39
C ALA A 73 18.21 -7.10 -10.88
N CYS A 74 17.42 -6.04 -10.94
CA CYS A 74 17.84 -4.67 -10.62
C CYS A 74 17.00 -4.00 -9.54
N PHE A 75 15.73 -4.37 -9.42
CA PHE A 75 14.77 -3.72 -8.54
C PHE A 75 14.22 -4.72 -7.54
N GLY A 76 14.04 -4.28 -6.31
CA GLY A 76 13.38 -5.04 -5.25
C GLY A 76 12.13 -4.31 -4.76
N VAL A 77 11.38 -4.98 -3.90
CA VAL A 77 10.19 -4.44 -3.24
C VAL A 77 10.22 -4.72 -1.75
N ASP A 78 9.52 -3.89 -1.01
CA ASP A 78 9.24 -4.03 0.41
C ASP A 78 7.76 -3.77 0.65
N ALA A 79 7.18 -4.44 1.65
CA ALA A 79 5.77 -4.27 1.99
C ALA A 79 5.60 -4.03 3.48
N THR A 80 4.72 -3.08 3.81
CA THR A 80 4.20 -2.90 5.16
C THR A 80 2.73 -3.30 5.18
N VAL A 81 2.37 -4.17 6.12
CA VAL A 81 1.00 -4.64 6.33
C VAL A 81 0.44 -4.06 7.63
N GLY A 82 -0.64 -3.30 7.52
CA GLY A 82 -1.45 -2.85 8.64
C GLY A 82 -2.74 -3.65 8.72
N GLU A 83 -3.06 -4.19 9.90
CA GLU A 83 -4.27 -4.99 10.09
C GLU A 83 -5.19 -4.38 11.13
N SER A 84 -6.49 -4.43 10.83
CA SER A 84 -7.59 -4.13 11.74
C SER A 84 -8.61 -5.27 11.72
N ASP A 85 -9.69 -5.11 12.50
CA ASP A 85 -10.80 -6.06 12.54
C ASP A 85 -11.57 -6.13 11.21
N SER A 86 -11.48 -5.11 10.35
CA SER A 86 -12.26 -5.00 9.11
C SER A 86 -11.43 -4.86 7.84
N ALA A 87 -10.12 -4.56 7.94
CA ALA A 87 -9.29 -4.32 6.77
C ALA A 87 -7.84 -4.79 6.95
N VAL A 88 -7.22 -5.13 5.83
CA VAL A 88 -5.79 -5.32 5.65
C VAL A 88 -5.29 -4.25 4.70
N THR A 89 -4.56 -3.28 5.22
CA THR A 89 -3.97 -2.18 4.44
C THR A 89 -2.55 -2.54 4.05
N VAL A 90 -2.23 -2.55 2.76
CA VAL A 90 -0.90 -2.89 2.26
C VAL A 90 -0.27 -1.68 1.57
N ALA A 91 0.88 -1.26 2.07
CA ALA A 91 1.72 -0.26 1.42
C ALA A 91 2.93 -0.96 0.80
N LEU A 92 3.15 -0.78 -0.49
CA LEU A 92 4.29 -1.35 -1.22
C LEU A 92 5.29 -0.23 -1.56
N ARG A 93 6.57 -0.52 -1.35
CA ARG A 93 7.68 0.31 -1.82
C ARG A 93 8.54 -0.50 -2.76
N GLY A 94 9.18 0.16 -3.70
CA GLY A 94 10.23 -0.45 -4.51
C GLY A 94 11.41 0.49 -4.68
N GLY A 95 12.54 -0.09 -5.04
CA GLY A 95 13.79 0.63 -5.17
C GLY A 95 14.85 -0.21 -5.86
N THR A 96 16.02 0.38 -6.03
CA THR A 96 17.16 -0.30 -6.65
C THR A 96 17.79 -1.26 -5.64
N LEU A 97 18.16 -2.45 -6.07
CA LEU A 97 18.93 -3.37 -5.22
C LEU A 97 20.33 -2.79 -4.97
N PRO A 98 20.92 -2.90 -3.76
CA PRO A 98 22.28 -2.43 -3.50
C PRO A 98 23.31 -2.98 -4.49
N GLU A 99 23.21 -4.26 -4.84
CA GLU A 99 24.08 -4.92 -5.83
C GLU A 99 23.84 -4.44 -7.28
N ALA A 100 22.85 -3.59 -7.53
CA ALA A 100 22.46 -3.10 -8.85
C ALA A 100 22.77 -1.62 -9.12
N VAL A 101 23.20 -0.84 -8.12
CA VAL A 101 23.38 0.61 -8.23
C VAL A 101 24.31 1.00 -9.39
N ASP A 102 25.38 0.23 -9.62
CA ASP A 102 26.37 0.50 -10.67
C ASP A 102 26.20 -0.41 -11.91
N ARG A 103 25.06 -1.08 -12.05
CA ARG A 103 24.78 -1.97 -13.19
C ARG A 103 23.96 -1.28 -14.27
N ALA A 104 24.16 -1.72 -15.50
CA ALA A 104 23.28 -1.36 -16.60
C ALA A 104 21.92 -2.07 -16.44
N CYS A 105 20.94 -1.37 -15.89
CA CYS A 105 19.59 -1.86 -15.71
C CYS A 105 18.69 -1.42 -16.87
N ILE A 106 18.03 -2.38 -17.51
CA ILE A 106 17.05 -2.09 -18.55
C ILE A 106 15.75 -1.61 -17.93
N MET A 107 15.12 -0.60 -18.54
CA MET A 107 13.85 -0.04 -18.09
C MET A 107 12.67 -0.80 -18.70
N ILE A 108 12.44 -2.02 -18.23
CA ILE A 108 11.28 -2.85 -18.60
C ILE A 108 10.41 -3.03 -17.35
N ALA A 109 9.12 -2.69 -17.48
CA ALA A 109 8.13 -2.98 -16.45
C ALA A 109 7.72 -4.46 -16.53
N VAL A 110 7.69 -5.12 -15.38
CA VAL A 110 7.18 -6.47 -15.20
C VAL A 110 6.00 -6.44 -14.24
N THR A 111 5.05 -7.34 -14.44
CA THR A 111 4.03 -7.63 -13.43
C THR A 111 4.67 -8.45 -12.31
N GLY A 112 4.68 -7.89 -11.11
CA GLY A 112 5.19 -8.51 -9.91
C GLY A 112 4.07 -9.09 -9.04
N VAL A 113 4.40 -10.17 -8.33
CA VAL A 113 3.59 -10.73 -7.25
C VAL A 113 4.43 -10.86 -5.99
N LEU A 114 3.89 -10.46 -4.85
CA LEU A 114 4.50 -10.61 -3.53
C LEU A 114 3.51 -11.28 -2.60
N GLU A 115 3.87 -12.45 -2.09
CA GLU A 115 3.10 -13.15 -1.07
C GLU A 115 3.37 -12.53 0.31
N LEU A 116 2.29 -12.30 1.06
CA LEU A 116 2.29 -11.70 2.38
C LEU A 116 1.57 -12.62 3.35
N THR A 117 2.20 -12.86 4.49
CA THR A 117 1.57 -13.56 5.63
C THR A 117 0.93 -12.53 6.54
N LEU A 118 -0.32 -12.77 6.92
CA LEU A 118 -1.11 -11.92 7.81
C LEU A 118 -0.94 -12.39 9.26
N GLN A 119 -1.10 -11.46 10.20
CA GLN A 119 -1.12 -11.73 11.65
C GLN A 119 -2.41 -12.42 12.11
N ALA A 120 -3.50 -12.28 11.35
CA ALA A 120 -4.77 -12.96 11.58
C ALA A 120 -5.38 -13.45 10.26
N PRO A 121 -6.31 -14.43 10.28
CA PRO A 121 -7.01 -14.85 9.07
C PRO A 121 -7.69 -13.68 8.35
N LEU A 122 -7.65 -13.65 7.02
CA LEU A 122 -8.26 -12.60 6.21
C LEU A 122 -9.78 -12.56 6.40
N ALA A 123 -10.44 -13.72 6.44
CA ALA A 123 -11.91 -13.83 6.58
C ALA A 123 -12.64 -12.85 5.62
N ASP A 124 -13.55 -12.04 6.16
CA ASP A 124 -14.36 -11.04 5.43
C ASP A 124 -13.71 -9.64 5.37
N ARG A 125 -12.46 -9.50 5.82
CA ARG A 125 -11.76 -8.21 5.81
C ARG A 125 -11.45 -7.77 4.38
N ILE A 126 -11.60 -6.48 4.11
CA ILE A 126 -11.23 -5.91 2.80
C ILE A 126 -9.73 -5.68 2.73
N VAL A 127 -9.16 -5.81 1.53
CA VAL A 127 -7.76 -5.42 1.28
C VAL A 127 -7.74 -4.04 0.64
N THR A 128 -6.93 -3.13 1.15
CA THR A 128 -6.81 -1.73 0.68
C THR A 128 -5.36 -1.34 0.44
N ALA A 129 -5.15 -0.30 -0.37
CA ALA A 129 -3.82 0.32 -0.53
C ALA A 129 -3.51 1.28 0.63
N GLY A 130 -2.25 1.31 1.08
CA GLY A 130 -1.75 2.17 2.16
C GLY A 130 -0.88 3.33 1.74
#